data_AF-A0A087X697-F1
#
_entry.id   AF-A0A087X697-F1
#
_cell.length_a   1.000
_cell.length_b   1.000
_cell.length_c   1.000
_cell.angle_alpha   90.00
_cell.angle_beta   90.00
_cell.angle_gamma   90.00
#
_symmetry.space_group_name_H-M   'P 1'
#
loop_
_entity.id
_entity.type
_entity.pdbx_description
1 polymer ?
#
loop_
_entity_poly.entity_id
_entity_poly.type
_entity_poly.pdbx_seq_one_letter_code
_entity_poly.pdbx_strand_id
1 'polypeptide(L)'
;MADKTADGGSWTGCAVMFLQSLFPGVDLLALYKGEQGKFIIFKVIKLTLRDSAGGLGGYEILKVHDAEPFLGVEVKFVDVAACQQFLESYSSGAVLQSLNQHACRLLRLPQDFTVRTQLKAGPQNLDLCLDQLAVCLQNIHLSQPERLRDEEIDHLEQQLQSQALGPAPQPPTVTQEESPVPSNCFKFQNRVFEDRMLTAADVQSFSNGVGRQWKHVGRALGKSCRALKGPAIDNLAYEYEREGLYEQAYQLLSRFIQAEGRAAKLSRLVRALEDSKLTSLAENMLGMQPRE
;
A
#
# COMPACT_ATOMS: atom_id res chain seq x y z
N MET A 1 20.42 27.12 -39.96
CA MET A 1 20.01 27.97 -38.83
C MET A 1 18.52 28.20 -38.91
N ALA A 2 17.76 27.54 -38.05
CA ALA A 2 16.48 27.98 -37.51
C ALA A 2 16.09 26.89 -36.51
N ASP A 3 16.72 27.03 -35.34
CA ASP A 3 16.39 26.32 -34.12
C ASP A 3 14.90 26.54 -33.82
N LYS A 4 14.15 25.45 -33.69
CA LYS A 4 12.73 25.46 -33.38
C LYS A 4 12.54 24.91 -31.97
N THR A 5 13.24 25.50 -31.01
CA THR A 5 12.89 25.43 -29.59
C THR A 5 11.60 26.19 -29.35
N ALA A 6 10.48 25.46 -29.34
CA ALA A 6 9.30 25.77 -28.53
C ALA A 6 8.23 24.69 -28.77
N ASP A 7 8.23 23.65 -27.94
CA ASP A 7 7.01 23.37 -27.21
C ASP A 7 7.38 22.91 -25.79
N GLY A 8 6.82 23.60 -24.79
CA GLY A 8 7.04 23.34 -23.37
C GLY A 8 6.29 22.10 -22.90
N GLY A 9 6.39 21.00 -23.64
CA GLY A 9 5.86 19.70 -23.25
C GLY A 9 6.78 19.04 -22.23
N SER A 10 6.20 18.50 -21.16
CA SER A 10 6.90 17.56 -20.27
C SER A 10 7.45 16.41 -21.12
N TRP A 11 8.77 16.18 -21.09
CA TRP A 11 9.36 15.04 -21.79
C TRP A 11 8.76 13.73 -21.25
N THR A 12 8.29 12.87 -22.13
CA THR A 12 7.76 11.54 -21.79
C THR A 12 8.21 10.51 -22.80
N GLY A 13 8.35 9.27 -22.36
CA GLY A 13 8.62 8.13 -23.24
C GLY A 13 8.31 6.81 -22.56
N CYS A 14 8.25 5.75 -23.33
CA CYS A 14 7.88 4.41 -22.87
C CYS A 14 8.89 3.38 -23.37
N ALA A 15 9.25 2.44 -22.50
CA ALA A 15 10.05 1.28 -22.82
C ALA A 15 9.44 0.02 -22.18
N VAL A 16 9.70 -1.13 -22.78
CA VAL A 16 9.32 -2.43 -22.23
C VAL A 16 10.59 -3.22 -21.92
N MET A 17 10.74 -3.60 -20.66
CA MET A 17 11.79 -4.49 -20.18
C MET A 17 11.22 -5.91 -20.07
N PHE A 18 11.80 -6.85 -20.82
CA PHE A 18 11.43 -8.25 -20.82
C PHE A 18 12.35 -9.03 -19.89
N LEU A 19 11.77 -9.79 -18.97
CA LEU A 19 12.49 -10.54 -17.94
C LEU A 19 12.25 -12.04 -18.09
N GLN A 20 13.30 -12.84 -18.09
CA GLN A 20 13.22 -14.30 -18.12
C GLN A 20 14.19 -14.90 -17.12
N SER A 21 13.72 -15.73 -16.20
CA SER A 21 14.61 -16.54 -15.35
C SER A 21 15.34 -17.56 -16.21
N LEU A 22 16.66 -17.66 -16.03
CA LEU A 22 17.48 -18.72 -16.60
C LEU A 22 17.70 -19.87 -15.59
N PHE A 23 17.20 -19.72 -14.36
CA PHE A 23 17.39 -20.69 -13.30
C PHE A 23 16.34 -21.81 -13.38
N PRO A 24 16.75 -23.10 -13.38
CA PRO A 24 15.83 -24.23 -13.47
C PRO A 24 14.77 -24.23 -12.36
N GLY A 25 13.51 -24.43 -12.74
CA GLY A 25 12.40 -24.51 -11.79
C GLY A 25 11.89 -23.16 -11.27
N VAL A 26 12.46 -22.04 -11.73
CA VAL A 26 11.96 -20.69 -11.42
C VAL A 26 11.42 -20.06 -12.69
N ASP A 27 10.12 -19.83 -12.71
CA ASP A 27 9.41 -19.13 -13.79
C ASP A 27 8.84 -17.81 -13.23
N LEU A 28 9.37 -16.68 -13.70
CA LEU A 28 8.94 -15.34 -13.25
C LEU A 28 7.50 -15.03 -13.64
N LEU A 29 7.04 -15.53 -14.79
CA LEU A 29 5.68 -15.34 -15.27
C LEU A 29 4.70 -16.15 -14.42
N ALA A 30 5.02 -17.41 -14.13
CA ALA A 30 4.22 -18.24 -13.23
C ALA A 30 4.16 -17.65 -11.81
N LEU A 31 5.30 -17.15 -11.29
CA LEU A 31 5.35 -16.45 -10.01
C LEU A 31 4.47 -15.19 -10.00
N TYR A 32 4.50 -14.41 -11.07
CA TYR A 32 3.66 -13.22 -11.18
C TYR A 32 2.16 -13.52 -11.28
N LYS A 33 1.79 -14.68 -11.83
CA LYS A 33 0.38 -15.12 -11.88
C LYS A 33 -0.18 -15.52 -10.51
N GLY A 34 0.65 -15.94 -9.54
CA GLY A 34 0.21 -16.30 -8.18
C GLY A 34 0.09 -15.10 -7.23
N GLU A 35 -0.92 -15.06 -6.35
CA GLU A 35 -1.18 -13.88 -5.49
C GLU A 35 0.01 -13.46 -4.60
N GLN A 36 0.66 -14.40 -3.93
CA GLN A 36 1.82 -14.08 -3.08
C GLN A 36 3.07 -13.76 -3.90
N GLY A 37 3.30 -14.48 -4.99
CA GLY A 37 4.46 -14.27 -5.87
C GLY A 37 4.40 -12.95 -6.64
N LYS A 38 3.21 -12.56 -7.09
CA LYS A 38 2.90 -11.31 -7.79
C LYS A 38 3.46 -10.09 -7.08
N PHE A 39 3.10 -9.93 -5.80
CA PHE A 39 3.56 -8.78 -5.02
C PHE A 39 5.08 -8.79 -4.83
N ILE A 40 5.68 -9.97 -4.63
CA ILE A 40 7.13 -10.08 -4.47
C ILE A 40 7.86 -9.72 -5.77
N ILE A 41 7.39 -10.23 -6.92
CA ILE A 41 7.95 -9.92 -8.23
C ILE A 41 7.83 -8.42 -8.54
N PHE A 42 6.65 -7.84 -8.30
CA PHE A 42 6.45 -6.40 -8.43
C PHE A 42 7.43 -5.60 -7.57
N LYS A 43 7.60 -6.00 -6.30
CA LYS A 43 8.54 -5.35 -5.37
C LYS A 43 9.99 -5.46 -5.84
N VAL A 44 10.41 -6.60 -6.38
CA VAL A 44 11.73 -6.79 -6.99
C VAL A 44 11.94 -5.82 -8.16
N ILE A 45 10.96 -5.73 -9.06
CA ILE A 45 11.00 -4.80 -10.21
C ILE A 45 11.10 -3.35 -9.72
N LYS A 46 10.26 -2.96 -8.76
CA LYS A 46 10.21 -1.58 -8.25
C LYS A 46 11.50 -1.16 -7.56
N LEU A 47 12.10 -2.03 -6.75
CA LEU A 47 13.41 -1.76 -6.12
C LEU A 47 14.52 -1.63 -7.17
N THR A 48 14.53 -2.51 -8.18
CA THR A 48 15.49 -2.45 -9.28
C THR A 48 15.40 -1.14 -10.04
N LEU A 49 14.18 -0.70 -10.40
CA LEU A 49 13.98 0.58 -11.09
C LEU A 49 14.35 1.77 -10.22
N ARG A 50 14.07 1.73 -8.91
CA ARG A 50 14.49 2.77 -7.97
C ARG A 50 16.01 2.95 -7.96
N ASP A 51 16.74 1.84 -7.90
CA ASP A 51 18.21 1.86 -7.87
C ASP A 51 18.79 2.33 -9.21
N SER A 52 18.11 2.00 -10.31
CA SER A 52 18.60 2.27 -11.68
C SER A 52 18.22 3.66 -12.21
N ALA A 53 17.07 4.20 -11.81
CA ALA A 53 16.58 5.52 -12.25
C ALA A 53 16.97 6.66 -11.29
N GLY A 54 17.74 6.37 -10.25
CA GLY A 54 18.27 7.38 -9.32
C GLY A 54 17.28 7.87 -8.25
N GLY A 55 16.19 7.14 -7.97
CA GLY A 55 15.25 7.54 -6.92
C GLY A 55 13.82 6.99 -7.04
N LEU A 56 12.90 7.65 -6.34
CA LEU A 56 11.48 7.27 -6.26
C LEU A 56 10.61 7.89 -7.36
N GLY A 57 11.15 8.81 -8.16
CA GLY A 57 10.41 9.57 -9.17
C GLY A 57 11.02 9.45 -10.57
N GLY A 58 10.41 10.12 -11.54
CA GLY A 58 10.87 10.16 -12.94
C GLY A 58 10.43 8.98 -13.80
N TYR A 59 9.82 7.95 -13.21
CA TYR A 59 9.25 6.81 -13.92
C TYR A 59 7.98 6.26 -13.25
N GLU A 60 7.19 5.54 -14.02
CA GLU A 60 6.00 4.83 -13.60
C GLU A 60 5.95 3.46 -14.29
N ILE A 61 5.66 2.40 -13.53
CA ILE A 61 5.30 1.11 -14.14
C ILE A 61 3.86 1.26 -14.61
N LEU A 62 3.61 1.04 -15.90
CA LEU A 62 2.25 1.10 -16.46
C LEU A 62 1.57 -0.26 -16.37
N LYS A 63 2.31 -1.32 -16.69
CA LYS A 63 1.80 -2.68 -16.79
C LYS A 63 2.90 -3.69 -16.58
N VAL A 64 2.56 -4.81 -15.95
CA VAL A 64 3.34 -6.04 -15.98
C VAL A 64 2.47 -7.11 -16.65
N HIS A 65 2.92 -7.67 -17.77
CA HIS A 65 2.10 -8.52 -18.63
C HIS A 65 2.82 -9.81 -19.04
N ASP A 66 2.01 -10.77 -19.46
CA ASP A 66 2.45 -12.00 -20.07
C ASP A 66 3.01 -11.73 -21.47
N ALA A 67 4.30 -12.02 -21.65
CA ALA A 67 5.01 -11.92 -22.92
C ALA A 67 5.80 -13.22 -23.17
N GLU A 68 5.14 -14.38 -22.96
CA GLU A 68 5.76 -15.71 -22.97
C GLU A 68 6.85 -15.87 -24.06
N PRO A 69 8.08 -16.29 -23.70
CA PRO A 69 8.51 -16.83 -22.39
C PRO A 69 8.95 -15.77 -21.37
N PHE A 70 8.69 -14.48 -21.62
CA PHE A 70 9.10 -13.37 -20.77
C PHE A 70 7.97 -12.85 -19.91
N LEU A 71 8.35 -12.18 -18.82
CA LEU A 71 7.52 -11.22 -18.11
C LEU A 71 7.82 -9.82 -18.66
N GLY A 72 6.84 -9.18 -19.30
CA GLY A 72 6.98 -7.84 -19.87
C GLY A 72 6.66 -6.76 -18.85
N VAL A 73 7.59 -5.84 -18.61
CA VAL A 73 7.41 -4.69 -17.70
C VAL A 73 7.41 -3.41 -18.54
N GLU A 74 6.24 -2.79 -18.68
CA GLU A 74 6.07 -1.53 -19.38
C GLU A 74 6.33 -0.36 -18.43
N VAL A 75 7.33 0.45 -18.75
CA VAL A 75 7.80 1.58 -17.93
C VAL A 75 7.67 2.87 -18.72
N LYS A 76 6.91 3.80 -18.16
CA LYS A 76 6.84 5.18 -18.62
C LYS A 76 7.88 6.00 -17.88
N PHE A 77 8.66 6.77 -18.62
CA PHE A 77 9.52 7.81 -18.06
C PHE A 77 8.85 9.17 -18.26
N VAL A 78 8.88 10.00 -17.22
CA VAL A 78 8.35 11.39 -17.21
C VAL A 78 9.47 12.42 -16.99
N ASP A 79 10.69 11.93 -16.82
CA ASP A 79 11.90 12.74 -16.64
C ASP A 79 13.02 12.12 -17.49
N VAL A 80 13.62 12.95 -18.35
CA VAL A 80 14.71 12.54 -19.22
C VAL A 80 15.96 12.15 -18.43
N ALA A 81 16.20 12.80 -17.29
CA ALA A 81 17.35 12.49 -16.43
C ALA A 81 17.21 11.09 -15.82
N ALA A 82 16.03 10.75 -15.33
CA ALA A 82 15.74 9.41 -14.80
C ALA A 82 15.86 8.32 -15.88
N CYS A 83 15.38 8.61 -17.11
CA CYS A 83 15.53 7.71 -18.25
C CYS A 83 17.00 7.51 -18.63
N GLN A 84 17.78 8.58 -18.68
CA GLN A 84 19.21 8.54 -18.96
C GLN A 84 19.95 7.68 -17.92
N GLN A 85 19.71 7.94 -16.64
CA GLN A 85 20.30 7.17 -15.53
C GLN A 85 19.95 5.68 -15.63
N PHE A 86 18.70 5.36 -15.97
CA PHE A 86 18.26 3.98 -16.19
C PHE A 86 19.01 3.32 -17.34
N LEU A 87 19.16 4.00 -18.48
CA LEU A 87 19.89 3.47 -19.65
C LEU A 87 21.38 3.23 -19.36
N GLU A 88 22.03 4.14 -18.65
CA GLU A 88 23.43 3.99 -18.20
C GLU A 88 23.58 2.82 -17.22
N SER A 89 22.61 2.65 -16.31
CA SER A 89 22.56 1.52 -15.38
C SER A 89 22.28 0.20 -16.10
N TYR A 90 21.48 0.23 -17.18
CA TYR A 90 21.18 -0.94 -17.99
C TYR A 90 22.40 -1.38 -18.80
N SER A 91 23.06 -0.44 -19.48
CA SER A 91 24.22 -0.71 -20.33
C SER A 91 25.46 -1.18 -19.55
N SER A 92 25.63 -0.71 -18.31
CA SER A 92 26.69 -1.18 -17.41
C SER A 92 26.40 -2.53 -16.73
N GLY A 93 25.19 -3.08 -16.90
CA GLY A 93 24.76 -4.32 -16.25
C GLY A 93 24.31 -4.15 -14.79
N ALA A 94 24.29 -2.93 -14.25
CA ALA A 94 23.84 -2.65 -12.88
C ALA A 94 22.37 -3.00 -12.67
N VAL A 95 21.50 -2.79 -13.67
CA VAL A 95 20.08 -3.21 -13.63
C VAL A 95 19.98 -4.72 -13.39
N LEU A 96 20.75 -5.52 -14.13
CA LEU A 96 20.73 -6.98 -14.01
C LEU A 96 21.25 -7.43 -12.63
N GLN A 97 22.31 -6.81 -12.13
CA GLN A 97 22.88 -7.11 -10.82
C GLN A 97 21.86 -6.82 -9.70
N SER A 98 21.26 -5.63 -9.71
CA SER A 98 20.22 -5.24 -8.74
C SER A 98 19.01 -6.17 -8.81
N LEU A 99 18.58 -6.53 -10.02
CA LEU A 99 17.45 -7.44 -10.23
C LEU A 99 17.72 -8.80 -9.60
N ASN A 100 18.88 -9.41 -9.88
CA ASN A 100 19.27 -10.69 -9.31
C ASN A 100 19.37 -10.59 -7.79
N GLN A 101 20.02 -9.54 -7.25
CA GLN A 101 20.17 -9.34 -5.81
C GLN A 101 18.82 -9.25 -5.09
N HIS A 102 17.89 -8.43 -5.60
CA HIS A 102 16.56 -8.26 -5.01
C HIS A 102 15.73 -9.55 -5.13
N ALA A 103 15.79 -10.23 -6.27
CA ALA A 103 15.12 -11.51 -6.49
C ALA A 103 15.64 -12.58 -5.50
N CYS A 104 16.95 -12.79 -5.40
CA CYS A 104 17.54 -13.73 -4.44
C CYS A 104 17.08 -13.47 -3.02
N ARG A 105 17.10 -12.20 -2.60
CA ARG A 105 16.70 -11.81 -1.25
C ARG A 105 15.21 -12.03 -0.97
N LEU A 106 14.34 -11.58 -1.88
CA LEU A 106 12.90 -11.53 -1.61
C LEU A 106 12.18 -12.84 -1.95
N LEU A 107 12.65 -13.57 -2.96
CA LEU A 107 12.12 -14.89 -3.35
C LEU A 107 12.87 -16.05 -2.68
N ARG A 108 13.91 -15.77 -1.86
CA ARG A 108 14.79 -16.75 -1.21
C ARG A 108 15.44 -17.70 -2.22
N LEU A 109 15.86 -17.14 -3.36
CA LEU A 109 16.51 -17.92 -4.42
C LEU A 109 18.00 -18.10 -4.15
N PRO A 110 18.63 -19.14 -4.73
CA PRO A 110 20.07 -19.36 -4.68
C PRO A 110 20.89 -18.19 -5.24
N GLN A 111 22.15 -18.07 -4.81
CA GLN A 111 23.03 -16.97 -5.23
C GLN A 111 23.42 -17.00 -6.72
N ASP A 112 23.35 -18.17 -7.36
CA ASP A 112 23.57 -18.37 -8.79
C ASP A 112 22.32 -18.11 -9.64
N PHE A 113 21.22 -17.66 -9.03
CA PHE A 113 20.04 -17.19 -9.75
C PHE A 113 20.41 -16.08 -10.74
N THR A 114 19.98 -16.26 -11.98
CA THR A 114 20.28 -15.35 -13.08
C THR A 114 19.03 -15.08 -13.90
N VAL A 115 18.80 -13.81 -14.22
CA VAL A 115 17.77 -13.35 -15.15
C VAL A 115 18.39 -12.93 -16.47
N ARG A 116 17.69 -13.16 -17.56
CA ARG A 116 17.94 -12.50 -18.85
C ARG A 116 17.02 -11.29 -18.97
N THR A 117 17.58 -10.17 -19.38
CA THR A 117 16.85 -8.94 -19.70
C THR A 117 16.89 -8.67 -21.20
N GLN A 118 15.83 -8.04 -21.72
CA GLN A 118 15.81 -7.40 -23.04
C GLN A 118 15.06 -6.08 -22.94
N LEU A 119 15.58 -5.01 -23.57
CA LEU A 119 14.96 -3.69 -23.52
C LEU A 119 14.47 -3.24 -24.91
N LYS A 120 13.20 -2.83 -25.00
CA LYS A 120 12.61 -2.33 -26.25
C LYS A 120 11.90 -0.99 -26.07
N ALA A 121 11.85 -0.19 -27.12
CA ALA A 121 10.98 0.98 -27.24
C ALA A 121 10.19 0.87 -28.55
N GLY A 122 8.88 0.63 -28.46
CA GLY A 122 8.06 0.25 -29.60
C GLY A 122 8.66 -0.94 -30.37
N PRO A 123 8.91 -0.84 -31.69
CA PRO A 123 9.51 -1.90 -32.49
C PRO A 123 11.04 -2.03 -32.31
N GLN A 124 11.70 -1.06 -31.66
CA GLN A 124 13.15 -1.01 -31.58
C GLN A 124 13.68 -1.84 -30.42
N ASN A 125 14.66 -2.70 -30.69
CA ASN A 125 15.43 -3.39 -29.65
C ASN A 125 16.62 -2.53 -29.23
N LEU A 126 16.54 -1.94 -28.04
CA LEU A 126 17.55 -1.00 -27.53
C LEU A 126 18.85 -1.72 -27.14
N ASP A 127 18.81 -3.03 -26.88
CA ASP A 127 20.00 -3.84 -26.59
C ASP A 127 21.05 -3.77 -27.72
N LEU A 128 20.61 -3.44 -28.95
CA LEU A 128 21.46 -3.35 -30.14
C LEU A 128 22.20 -2.00 -30.27
N CYS A 129 21.88 -1.01 -29.44
CA CYS A 129 22.45 0.33 -29.53
C CYS A 129 22.68 0.99 -28.16
N LEU A 130 22.92 0.20 -27.10
CA LEU A 130 23.15 0.69 -25.73
C LEU A 130 24.39 1.61 -25.61
N ASP A 131 25.32 1.55 -26.55
CA ASP A 131 26.47 2.44 -26.67
C ASP A 131 26.10 3.85 -27.18
N GLN A 132 24.91 4.00 -27.76
CA GLN A 132 24.39 5.23 -28.34
C GLN A 132 23.23 5.80 -27.51
N LEU A 133 23.55 6.30 -26.33
CA LEU A 133 22.58 6.83 -25.35
C LEU A 133 21.54 7.80 -25.95
N ALA A 134 21.97 8.73 -26.81
CA ALA A 134 21.08 9.68 -27.46
C ALA A 134 20.04 9.01 -28.38
N VAL A 135 20.44 7.93 -29.09
CA VAL A 135 19.55 7.15 -29.95
C VAL A 135 18.54 6.36 -29.12
N CYS A 136 18.98 5.77 -28.00
CA CYS A 136 18.08 5.10 -27.07
C CYS A 136 17.04 6.07 -26.50
N LEU A 137 17.47 7.25 -26.01
CA LEU A 137 16.58 8.29 -25.49
C LEU A 137 15.57 8.76 -26.55
N GLN A 138 16.01 8.94 -27.79
CA GLN A 138 15.12 9.30 -28.89
C GLN A 138 14.09 8.20 -29.17
N ASN A 139 14.50 6.93 -29.25
CA ASN A 139 13.58 5.81 -29.47
C ASN A 139 12.55 5.68 -28.34
N ILE A 140 12.96 5.85 -27.09
CA ILE A 140 12.05 5.85 -25.93
C ILE A 140 11.08 7.02 -26.01
N HIS A 141 11.56 8.22 -26.38
CA HIS A 141 10.70 9.40 -26.52
C HIS A 141 9.69 9.27 -27.67
N LEU A 142 10.08 8.64 -28.79
CA LEU A 142 9.15 8.36 -29.90
C LEU A 142 8.10 7.31 -29.53
N SER A 143 8.44 6.38 -28.65
CA SER A 143 7.53 5.39 -28.09
C SER A 143 6.69 6.03 -26.97
N GLN A 144 5.63 6.74 -27.32
CA GLN A 144 4.74 7.37 -26.33
C GLN A 144 3.88 6.32 -25.58
N PRO A 145 3.57 6.55 -24.29
CA PRO A 145 2.70 5.65 -23.54
C PRO A 145 1.26 5.74 -24.08
N GLU A 146 0.79 4.68 -24.72
CA GLU A 146 -0.55 4.62 -25.31
C GLU A 146 -1.65 4.32 -24.28
N ARG A 147 -1.26 3.96 -23.05
CA ARG A 147 -2.17 3.44 -22.01
C ARG A 147 -1.96 4.15 -20.68
N LEU A 148 -3.03 4.24 -19.92
CA LEU A 148 -2.96 4.55 -18.50
C LEU A 148 -2.37 3.36 -17.74
N ARG A 149 -1.91 3.63 -16.53
CA ARG A 149 -1.48 2.58 -15.61
C ARG A 149 -2.64 1.61 -15.33
N ASP A 150 -2.35 0.32 -15.36
CA ASP A 150 -3.32 -0.73 -15.08
C ASP A 150 -3.71 -0.73 -13.58
N GLU A 151 -4.99 -1.00 -13.29
CA GLU A 151 -5.52 -1.06 -11.92
C GLU A 151 -4.72 -2.03 -11.02
N GLU A 152 -4.28 -3.16 -11.57
CA GLU A 152 -3.45 -4.12 -10.86
C GLU A 152 -2.14 -3.49 -10.34
N ILE A 153 -1.49 -2.67 -11.16
CA ILE A 153 -0.27 -1.97 -10.78
C ILE A 153 -0.56 -0.93 -9.70
N ASP A 154 -1.69 -0.21 -9.79
CA ASP A 154 -2.10 0.72 -8.74
C ASP A 154 -2.30 0.04 -7.37
N HIS A 155 -2.94 -1.13 -7.35
CA HIS A 155 -3.09 -1.91 -6.11
C HIS A 155 -1.73 -2.34 -5.54
N LEU A 156 -0.80 -2.77 -6.41
CA LEU A 156 0.54 -3.20 -6.02
C LEU A 156 1.40 -2.04 -5.49
N GLU A 157 1.32 -0.85 -6.11
CA GLU A 157 1.97 0.38 -5.63
C GLU A 157 1.42 0.80 -4.26
N GLN A 158 0.09 0.77 -4.07
CA GLN A 158 -0.54 1.07 -2.78
C GLN A 158 -0.09 0.08 -1.69
N GLN A 159 -0.06 -1.21 -2.02
CA GLN A 159 0.41 -2.25 -1.11
C GLN A 159 1.89 -2.02 -0.74
N LEU A 160 2.74 -1.67 -1.70
CA LEU A 160 4.15 -1.37 -1.43
C LEU A 160 4.30 -0.12 -0.55
N GLN A 161 3.54 0.94 -0.84
CA GLN A 161 3.56 2.17 -0.05
C GLN A 161 3.13 1.90 1.40
N SER A 162 2.13 1.04 1.61
CA SER A 162 1.71 0.63 2.95
C SER A 162 2.79 -0.15 3.73
N GLN A 163 3.66 -0.89 3.03
CA GLN A 163 4.78 -1.61 3.65
C GLN A 163 6.01 -0.72 3.89
N ALA A 164 6.31 0.20 2.97
CA ALA A 164 7.41 1.18 3.12
C ALA A 164 7.07 2.22 4.21
N LEU A 165 5.78 2.59 4.24
CA LEU A 165 4.97 3.18 5.29
C LEU A 165 5.03 2.55 6.69
N GLY A 166 6.00 1.68 7.00
CA GLY A 166 6.08 1.00 8.31
C GLY A 166 5.69 1.95 9.44
N PRO A 167 4.93 1.49 10.46
CA PRO A 167 4.25 2.37 11.41
C PRO A 167 5.20 3.49 11.88
N ALA A 168 4.71 4.73 11.79
CA ALA A 168 5.45 5.96 12.09
C ALA A 168 6.38 5.84 13.32
N PRO A 169 7.54 6.52 13.33
CA PRO A 169 8.64 6.23 14.23
C PRO A 169 8.23 6.30 15.71
N GLN A 170 8.51 5.22 16.44
CA GLN A 170 8.78 5.29 17.88
C GLN A 170 10.24 4.87 18.14
N PRO A 171 10.90 5.47 19.15
CA PRO A 171 12.34 5.37 19.40
C PRO A 171 12.79 3.95 19.83
N PRO A 172 14.11 3.67 19.80
CA PRO A 172 14.64 2.36 19.48
C PRO A 172 14.67 1.45 20.70
N THR A 173 14.24 0.22 20.50
CA THR A 173 14.63 -0.93 21.32
C THR A 173 14.51 -2.12 20.38
N VAL A 174 15.62 -2.76 19.99
CA VAL A 174 16.09 -4.00 20.64
C VAL A 174 14.86 -4.77 21.11
N THR A 175 14.50 -5.90 20.52
CA THR A 175 15.05 -7.20 20.87
C THR A 175 14.40 -8.25 19.97
N GLN A 176 15.10 -9.37 19.79
CA GLN A 176 14.59 -10.76 19.80
C GLN A 176 13.19 -11.05 19.26
N GLU A 177 13.18 -12.05 18.39
CA GLU A 177 12.12 -13.03 18.16
C GLU A 177 10.98 -13.01 19.19
N GLU A 178 9.75 -12.71 18.76
CA GLU A 178 8.57 -13.23 19.43
C GLU A 178 7.35 -13.18 18.51
N SER A 179 6.95 -14.38 18.08
CA SER A 179 5.61 -14.91 17.82
C SER A 179 4.51 -13.97 17.29
N PRO A 180 3.87 -14.29 16.14
CA PRO A 180 2.80 -13.48 15.58
C PRO A 180 1.59 -13.44 16.50
N VAL A 181 1.19 -12.23 16.89
CA VAL A 181 -0.07 -11.98 17.60
C VAL A 181 -1.23 -12.50 16.74
N PRO A 182 -2.16 -13.33 17.29
CA PRO A 182 -3.26 -13.90 16.53
C PRO A 182 -4.12 -12.82 15.86
N SER A 183 -4.65 -13.10 14.67
CA SER A 183 -5.49 -12.20 13.84
C SER A 183 -6.77 -11.69 14.52
N ASN A 184 -7.03 -12.08 15.76
CA ASN A 184 -8.19 -11.72 16.57
C ASN A 184 -7.82 -10.81 17.75
N CYS A 185 -6.73 -10.05 17.68
CA CYS A 185 -6.32 -9.15 18.75
C CYS A 185 -6.00 -7.73 18.24
N PHE A 186 -6.18 -6.73 19.10
CA PHE A 186 -5.77 -5.35 18.87
C PHE A 186 -4.92 -4.83 20.04
N LYS A 187 -4.09 -3.83 19.79
CA LYS A 187 -3.28 -3.18 20.84
C LYS A 187 -3.97 -1.91 21.33
N PHE A 188 -4.06 -1.74 22.64
CA PHE A 188 -4.48 -0.51 23.32
C PHE A 188 -3.50 -0.23 24.45
N GLN A 189 -2.92 0.98 24.50
CA GLN A 189 -1.88 1.37 25.47
C GLN A 189 -0.75 0.33 25.65
N ASN A 190 -0.26 -0.24 24.54
CA ASN A 190 0.79 -1.26 24.53
C ASN A 190 0.42 -2.60 25.22
N ARG A 191 -0.88 -2.86 25.48
CA ARG A 191 -1.39 -4.19 25.85
C ARG A 191 -2.20 -4.78 24.70
N VAL A 192 -2.15 -6.10 24.54
CA VAL A 192 -2.89 -6.85 23.52
C VAL A 192 -4.23 -7.30 24.12
N PHE A 193 -5.32 -6.96 23.43
CA PHE A 193 -6.68 -7.34 23.79
C PHE A 193 -7.32 -8.14 22.67
N GLU A 194 -8.23 -9.04 23.02
CA GLU A 194 -9.02 -9.78 22.05
C GLU A 194 -10.01 -8.85 21.32
N ASP A 195 -9.99 -8.89 19.99
CA ASP A 195 -10.85 -8.12 19.10
C ASP A 195 -12.20 -8.84 18.90
N ARG A 196 -12.91 -9.02 20.02
CA ARG A 196 -14.24 -9.65 20.08
C ARG A 196 -15.35 -8.70 19.62
N MET A 197 -16.53 -9.26 19.31
CA MET A 197 -17.72 -8.47 19.03
C MET A 197 -18.16 -7.68 20.28
N LEU A 198 -18.81 -6.55 20.06
CA LEU A 198 -19.44 -5.79 21.14
C LEU A 198 -20.53 -6.62 21.81
N THR A 199 -20.43 -6.70 23.13
CA THR A 199 -21.38 -7.39 24.01
C THR A 199 -22.33 -6.38 24.66
N ALA A 200 -23.42 -6.86 25.26
CA ALA A 200 -24.33 -6.02 26.03
C ALA A 200 -23.61 -5.25 27.17
N ALA A 201 -22.58 -5.86 27.78
CA ALA A 201 -21.78 -5.22 28.82
C ALA A 201 -20.99 -4.02 28.28
N ASP A 202 -20.42 -4.13 27.06
CA ASP A 202 -19.70 -3.02 26.44
C ASP A 202 -20.65 -1.87 26.11
N VAL A 203 -21.85 -2.19 25.63
CA VAL A 203 -22.89 -1.20 25.33
C VAL A 203 -23.31 -0.46 26.61
N GLN A 204 -23.57 -1.20 27.69
CA GLN A 204 -23.92 -0.59 28.98
C GLN A 204 -22.78 0.27 29.53
N SER A 205 -21.54 -0.22 29.50
CA SER A 205 -20.38 0.54 29.97
C SER A 205 -20.20 1.84 29.18
N PHE A 206 -20.36 1.78 27.86
CA PHE A 206 -20.30 2.95 27.01
C PHE A 206 -21.42 3.95 27.33
N SER A 207 -22.67 3.49 27.37
CA SER A 207 -23.84 4.36 27.59
C SER A 207 -23.80 5.06 28.95
N ASN A 208 -23.25 4.40 29.97
CA ASN A 208 -23.05 5.00 31.29
C ASN A 208 -21.90 6.02 31.31
N GLY A 209 -20.82 5.78 30.56
CA GLY A 209 -19.59 6.56 30.66
C GLY A 209 -19.42 7.70 29.67
N VAL A 210 -20.06 7.65 28.50
CA VAL A 210 -19.75 8.58 27.39
C VAL A 210 -20.37 9.98 27.56
N GLY A 211 -21.50 10.07 28.28
CA GLY A 211 -22.22 11.32 28.52
C GLY A 211 -22.42 12.16 27.25
N ARG A 212 -22.16 13.47 27.34
CA ARG A 212 -22.35 14.43 26.23
C ARG A 212 -21.44 14.19 25.02
N GLN A 213 -20.41 13.36 25.17
CA GLN A 213 -19.45 13.06 24.10
C GLN A 213 -19.93 11.95 23.16
N TRP A 214 -21.12 11.37 23.39
CA TRP A 214 -21.67 10.30 22.54
C TRP A 214 -21.75 10.72 21.07
N LYS A 215 -22.08 12.00 20.78
CA LYS A 215 -22.11 12.53 19.41
C LYS A 215 -20.73 12.54 18.75
N HIS A 216 -19.68 12.87 19.50
CA HIS A 216 -18.30 12.88 18.99
C HIS A 216 -17.84 11.45 18.70
N VAL A 217 -18.10 10.51 19.62
CA VAL A 217 -17.81 9.10 19.39
C VAL A 217 -18.60 8.55 18.21
N GLY A 218 -19.88 8.92 18.09
CA GLY A 218 -20.73 8.54 16.97
C GLY A 218 -20.21 9.03 15.62
N ARG A 219 -19.71 10.27 15.55
CA ARG A 219 -19.05 10.82 14.35
C ARG A 219 -17.73 10.09 14.03
N ALA A 220 -16.95 9.71 15.05
CA ALA A 220 -15.73 8.93 14.88
C ALA A 220 -16.04 7.51 14.34
N LEU A 221 -17.04 6.83 14.91
CA LEU A 221 -17.54 5.55 14.39
C LEU A 221 -18.09 5.69 12.97
N GLY A 222 -18.77 6.80 12.68
CA GLY A 222 -19.33 7.15 11.37
C GLY A 222 -18.28 7.25 10.25
N LYS A 223 -17.00 7.47 10.54
CA LYS A 223 -15.92 7.38 9.51
C LYS A 223 -15.92 6.00 8.84
N SER A 224 -16.12 4.96 9.63
CA SER A 224 -16.08 3.55 9.20
C SER A 224 -17.47 2.91 9.04
N CYS A 225 -18.52 3.47 9.65
CA CYS A 225 -19.89 2.93 9.60
C CYS A 225 -20.84 3.84 8.84
N ARG A 226 -21.33 3.38 7.67
CA ARG A 226 -22.23 4.16 6.82
C ARG A 226 -23.56 4.51 7.51
N ALA A 227 -24.09 3.62 8.36
CA ALA A 227 -25.36 3.84 9.05
C ALA A 227 -25.32 4.95 10.12
N LEU A 228 -24.11 5.42 10.47
CA LEU A 228 -23.86 6.53 11.39
C LEU A 228 -23.37 7.81 10.68
N LYS A 229 -23.32 7.83 9.34
CA LYS A 229 -22.95 9.02 8.56
C LYS A 229 -24.11 9.98 8.38
N GLY A 230 -23.79 11.24 8.04
CA GLY A 230 -24.77 12.26 7.68
C GLY A 230 -25.66 12.64 8.88
N PRO A 231 -26.98 12.81 8.69
CA PRO A 231 -27.87 13.27 9.74
C PRO A 231 -28.18 12.20 10.81
N ALA A 232 -27.67 10.97 10.69
CA ALA A 232 -28.01 9.86 11.58
C ALA A 232 -27.76 10.18 13.07
N ILE A 233 -26.66 10.85 13.40
CA ILE A 233 -26.32 11.24 14.78
C ILE A 233 -27.28 12.33 15.29
N ASP A 234 -27.62 13.28 14.43
CA ASP A 234 -28.50 14.39 14.80
C ASP A 234 -29.96 13.92 14.89
N ASN A 235 -30.37 12.95 14.06
CA ASN A 235 -31.65 12.26 14.16
C ASN A 235 -31.77 11.47 15.46
N LEU A 236 -30.74 10.67 15.82
CA LEU A 236 -30.71 9.97 17.11
C LEU A 236 -30.81 10.94 18.29
N ALA A 237 -30.19 12.12 18.17
CA ALA A 237 -30.26 13.12 19.21
C ALA A 237 -31.67 13.69 19.37
N TYR A 238 -32.38 13.90 18.26
CA TYR A 238 -33.75 14.39 18.25
C TYR A 238 -34.75 13.32 18.71
N GLU A 239 -34.63 12.09 18.20
CA GLU A 239 -35.52 10.96 18.52
C GLU A 239 -35.51 10.62 20.01
N TYR A 240 -34.32 10.58 20.62
CA TYR A 240 -34.15 10.15 22.01
C TYR A 240 -33.86 11.30 22.98
N GLU A 241 -34.19 12.55 22.62
CA GLU A 241 -33.95 13.72 23.47
C GLU A 241 -34.61 13.60 24.85
N ARG A 242 -35.83 13.05 24.89
CA ARG A 242 -36.65 12.94 26.11
C ARG A 242 -36.18 11.85 27.08
N GLU A 243 -35.47 10.85 26.57
CA GLU A 243 -35.00 9.68 27.34
C GLU A 243 -33.61 9.95 27.96
N GLY A 244 -32.90 10.94 27.43
CA GLY A 244 -31.65 11.44 27.99
C GLY A 244 -30.38 10.87 27.35
N LEU A 245 -29.23 11.34 27.84
CA LEU A 245 -27.93 11.07 27.22
C LEU A 245 -27.55 9.58 27.23
N TYR A 246 -27.96 8.86 28.28
CA TYR A 246 -27.73 7.41 28.39
C TYR A 246 -28.39 6.68 27.22
N GLU A 247 -29.66 6.98 26.97
CA GLU A 247 -30.43 6.31 25.92
C GLU A 247 -29.90 6.69 24.54
N GLN A 248 -29.58 7.96 24.30
CA GLN A 248 -28.95 8.40 23.05
C GLN A 248 -27.64 7.63 22.75
N ALA A 249 -26.81 7.42 23.78
CA ALA A 249 -25.58 6.64 23.65
C ALA A 249 -25.85 5.14 23.42
N TYR A 250 -26.88 4.60 24.09
CA TYR A 250 -27.31 3.20 23.90
C TYR A 250 -27.80 2.95 22.48
N GLN A 251 -28.63 3.85 21.96
CA GLN A 251 -29.19 3.77 20.61
C GLN A 251 -28.12 3.95 19.54
N LEU A 252 -27.11 4.79 19.79
CA LEU A 252 -25.93 4.90 18.92
C LEU A 252 -25.24 3.55 18.73
N LEU A 253 -24.89 2.86 19.82
CA LEU A 253 -24.21 1.57 19.72
C LEU A 253 -25.12 0.46 19.23
N SER A 254 -26.40 0.47 19.59
CA SER A 254 -27.38 -0.46 19.07
C SER A 254 -27.48 -0.36 17.54
N ARG A 255 -27.55 0.86 17.01
CA ARG A 255 -27.55 1.12 15.56
C ARG A 255 -26.23 0.71 14.89
N PHE A 256 -25.10 0.93 15.54
CA PHE A 256 -23.79 0.47 15.07
C PHE A 256 -23.72 -1.07 14.95
N ILE A 257 -24.15 -1.77 16.00
CA ILE A 257 -24.15 -3.24 16.05
C ILE A 257 -25.11 -3.81 14.99
N GLN A 258 -26.30 -3.24 14.85
CA GLN A 258 -27.27 -3.68 13.84
C GLN A 258 -26.75 -3.48 12.40
N ALA A 259 -26.05 -2.37 12.14
CA ALA A 259 -25.55 -2.06 10.80
C ALA A 259 -24.32 -2.88 10.41
N GLU A 260 -23.42 -3.13 11.36
CA GLU A 260 -22.12 -3.76 11.11
C GLU A 260 -22.10 -5.26 11.42
N GLY A 261 -23.05 -5.76 12.21
CA GLY A 261 -23.15 -7.17 12.58
C GLY A 261 -21.84 -7.72 13.14
N ARG A 262 -21.26 -8.71 12.47
CA ARG A 262 -19.98 -9.34 12.86
C ARG A 262 -18.78 -8.39 12.80
N ALA A 263 -18.90 -7.26 12.10
CA ALA A 263 -17.88 -6.23 12.02
C ALA A 263 -17.99 -5.19 13.16
N ALA A 264 -19.01 -5.26 14.02
CA ALA A 264 -19.18 -4.42 15.21
C ALA A 264 -18.22 -4.87 16.33
N LYS A 265 -16.93 -4.66 16.11
CA LYS A 265 -15.86 -5.14 16.99
C LYS A 265 -15.47 -4.14 18.08
N LEU A 266 -14.97 -4.65 19.20
CA LEU A 266 -14.49 -3.87 20.33
C LEU A 266 -13.36 -2.92 19.93
N SER A 267 -12.43 -3.33 19.06
CA SER A 267 -11.35 -2.44 18.59
C SER A 267 -11.85 -1.16 17.91
N ARG A 268 -12.99 -1.22 17.21
CA ARG A 268 -13.57 -0.03 16.54
C ARG A 268 -14.13 0.96 17.54
N LEU A 269 -14.77 0.45 18.59
CA LEU A 269 -15.28 1.28 19.67
C LEU A 269 -14.13 1.91 20.47
N VAL A 270 -13.11 1.12 20.83
CA VAL A 270 -11.93 1.62 21.54
C VAL A 270 -11.22 2.70 20.74
N ARG A 271 -10.99 2.51 19.43
CA ARG A 271 -10.41 3.56 18.57
C ARG A 271 -11.25 4.82 18.52
N ALA A 272 -12.58 4.69 18.45
CA ALA A 272 -13.47 5.85 18.45
C ALA A 272 -13.46 6.61 19.80
N LEU A 273 -13.28 5.89 20.92
CA LEU A 273 -13.09 6.47 22.24
C LEU A 273 -11.73 7.18 22.35
N GLU A 274 -10.65 6.60 21.82
CA GLU A 274 -9.32 7.22 21.74
C GLU A 274 -9.35 8.51 20.91
N ASP A 275 -9.94 8.47 19.71
CA ASP A 275 -10.15 9.65 18.85
C ASP A 275 -10.92 10.75 19.57
N SER A 276 -11.84 10.37 20.47
CA SER A 276 -12.67 11.29 21.26
C SER A 276 -12.05 11.68 22.61
N LYS A 277 -10.80 11.29 22.87
CA LYS A 277 -10.07 11.54 24.14
C LYS A 277 -10.77 10.95 25.39
N LEU A 278 -11.54 9.88 25.22
CA LEU A 278 -12.22 9.15 26.30
C LEU A 278 -11.44 7.89 26.69
N THR A 279 -10.14 8.04 26.90
CA THR A 279 -9.22 6.93 27.16
C THR A 279 -9.57 6.19 28.45
N SER A 280 -10.00 6.89 29.50
CA SER A 280 -10.43 6.27 30.76
C SER A 280 -11.68 5.39 30.61
N LEU A 281 -12.58 5.75 29.68
CA LEU A 281 -13.73 4.91 29.37
C LEU A 281 -13.29 3.66 28.59
N ALA A 282 -12.36 3.79 27.65
CA ALA A 282 -11.79 2.66 26.94
C ALA A 282 -11.03 1.70 27.89
N GLU A 283 -10.27 2.23 28.86
CA GLU A 283 -9.62 1.46 29.92
C GLU A 283 -10.64 0.65 30.73
N ASN A 284 -11.71 1.31 31.21
CA ASN A 284 -12.77 0.66 31.97
C ASN A 284 -13.45 -0.47 31.17
N MET A 285 -13.72 -0.25 29.89
CA MET A 285 -14.31 -1.26 29.00
C MET A 285 -13.38 -2.45 28.75
N LEU A 286 -12.06 -2.22 28.80
CA LEU A 286 -11.04 -3.26 28.65
C LEU A 286 -10.64 -3.89 29.99
N GLY A 287 -11.28 -3.51 31.11
CA GLY A 287 -10.95 -3.99 32.44
C GLY A 287 -9.55 -3.59 32.91
N MET A 288 -8.98 -2.52 32.34
CA MET A 288 -7.71 -1.96 32.82
C MET A 288 -8.00 -1.15 34.08
N GLN A 289 -7.50 -1.60 35.23
CA GLN A 289 -7.58 -0.78 36.44
C GLN A 289 -6.69 0.47 36.29
N PRO A 290 -7.13 1.62 36.84
CA PRO A 290 -6.32 2.84 36.84
C PRO A 290 -4.98 2.56 37.52
N ARG A 291 -3.89 3.02 36.91
CA ARG A 291 -2.63 3.18 37.65
C ARG A 291 -2.84 4.32 38.66
N GLU A 292 -2.80 4.00 39.95
CA GLU A 292 -2.63 4.97 41.04
C GLU A 292 -1.36 5.82 40.83
#